data_AF-A0A7K2M0J1-F1
#
_entry.id   AF-A0A7K2M0J1-F1
#
_cell.length_a   1.000
_cell.length_b   1.000
_cell.length_c   1.000
_cell.angle_alpha   90.00
_cell.angle_beta   90.00
_cell.angle_gamma   90.00
#
_symmetry.space_group_name_H-M   'P 1'
#
loop_
_entity.id
_entity.type
_entity.pdbx_description
1 polymer ?
#
loop_
_entity_poly.entity_id
_entity_poly.type
_entity_poly.pdbx_seq_one_letter_code
_entity_poly.pdbx_strand_id
1 'polypeptide(L)'
;FTEALPPTARVVDNRPGMFDAATAQRAAAAMIRAHPGLDYAFVANEEMAFAARKAFDAAGAHVRIVTVNGTDEALAALKDGRFAATVSNSAADTGALAVKNVISLMRHEKTEQIDHTPIRLITKENADTAPLYCPSRR
;
A
#
# COMPACT_ATOMS: atom_id res chain seq x y z
N PHE A 1 0.91 10.21 -8.97
CA PHE A 1 -0.20 9.22 -9.00
C PHE A 1 -1.14 9.42 -10.19
N THR A 2 -1.39 10.64 -10.65
CA THR A 2 -2.39 10.90 -11.71
C THR A 2 -1.92 10.63 -13.14
N GLU A 3 -0.61 10.62 -13.40
CA GLU A 3 -0.04 10.53 -14.75
C GLU A 3 -0.40 9.26 -15.50
N ALA A 4 -0.67 8.16 -14.80
CA ALA A 4 -0.99 6.85 -15.38
C ALA A 4 -2.49 6.50 -15.31
N LEU A 5 -3.36 7.44 -14.93
CA LEU A 5 -4.79 7.16 -14.89
C LEU A 5 -5.35 6.98 -16.31
N PRO A 6 -6.20 5.97 -16.55
CA PRO A 6 -6.85 5.83 -17.84
C PRO A 6 -7.82 7.00 -18.07
N PRO A 7 -8.17 7.32 -19.33
CA PRO A 7 -9.14 8.38 -19.65
C PRO A 7 -10.52 8.18 -19.01
N THR A 8 -10.84 6.95 -18.60
CA THR A 8 -12.08 6.56 -17.92
C THR A 8 -12.05 6.77 -16.41
N ALA A 9 -10.92 7.20 -15.84
CA ALA A 9 -10.78 7.47 -14.41
C ALA A 9 -10.49 8.95 -14.16
N ARG A 10 -10.98 9.47 -13.03
CA ARG A 10 -10.76 10.85 -12.60
C ARG A 10 -10.56 10.92 -11.11
N VAL A 11 -9.60 11.74 -10.67
CA VAL A 11 -9.47 12.11 -9.25
C VAL A 11 -10.58 13.10 -8.89
N VAL A 12 -11.42 12.72 -7.92
CA VAL A 12 -12.56 13.54 -7.47
C VAL A 12 -12.31 14.22 -6.13
N ASP A 13 -11.39 13.71 -5.31
CA ASP A 13 -10.98 14.29 -4.03
C ASP A 13 -9.52 13.85 -3.71
N ASN A 14 -8.80 14.63 -2.92
CA ASN A 14 -7.46 14.32 -2.42
C ASN A 14 -7.27 15.01 -1.07
N ARG A 15 -7.00 14.23 -0.01
CA ARG A 15 -6.83 14.76 1.34
C ARG A 15 -5.62 14.14 2.02
N PRO A 16 -4.90 14.92 2.85
CA PRO A 16 -3.82 14.38 3.65
C PRO A 16 -4.37 13.41 4.70
N GLY A 17 -3.87 12.17 4.70
CA GLY A 17 -4.13 11.18 5.76
C GLY A 17 -3.17 11.28 6.93
N MET A 18 -2.06 12.01 6.79
CA MET A 18 -1.04 12.25 7.82
C MET A 18 -0.40 10.98 8.42
N PHE A 19 -0.51 9.84 7.74
CA PHE A 19 -0.11 8.54 8.29
C PHE A 19 -0.81 8.23 9.63
N ASP A 20 -2.01 8.78 9.83
CA ASP A 20 -2.81 8.63 11.05
C ASP A 20 -4.16 8.01 10.73
N ALA A 21 -4.47 6.88 11.36
CA ALA A 21 -5.70 6.12 11.13
C ALA A 21 -6.97 6.97 11.37
N ALA A 22 -6.99 7.76 12.45
CA ALA A 22 -8.16 8.55 12.80
C ALA A 22 -8.41 9.67 11.78
N THR A 23 -7.35 10.32 11.30
CA THR A 23 -7.40 11.34 10.25
C THR A 23 -7.87 10.73 8.93
N ALA A 24 -7.33 9.58 8.54
CA ALA A 24 -7.76 8.85 7.35
C ALA A 24 -9.23 8.44 7.41
N GLN A 25 -9.72 7.95 8.56
CA GLN A 25 -11.14 7.60 8.72
C GLN A 25 -12.06 8.82 8.57
N ARG A 26 -11.70 9.96 9.17
CA ARG A 26 -12.46 11.22 9.02
C ARG A 26 -12.46 11.70 7.57
N ALA A 27 -11.31 11.63 6.89
CA ALA A 27 -11.17 12.00 5.49
C ALA A 27 -12.04 11.10 4.59
N ALA A 28 -11.95 9.78 4.74
CA ALA A 28 -12.74 8.81 3.98
C ALA A 28 -14.25 9.00 4.19
N ALA A 29 -14.69 9.22 5.44
CA ALA A 29 -16.09 9.50 5.75
C ALA A 29 -16.59 10.79 5.07
N ALA A 30 -15.75 11.83 5.01
CA ALA A 30 -16.10 13.06 4.31
C ALA A 30 -16.10 12.89 2.78
N MET A 31 -15.14 12.15 2.23
CA MET A 31 -15.05 11.83 0.79
C MET A 31 -16.28 11.07 0.32
N ILE A 32 -16.69 10.00 1.02
CA ILE A 32 -17.82 9.17 0.56
C ILE A 32 -19.16 9.90 0.68
N ARG A 33 -19.31 10.81 1.65
CA ARG A 33 -20.49 11.70 1.72
C ARG A 33 -20.54 12.69 0.57
N ALA A 34 -19.39 13.27 0.20
CA ALA A 34 -19.30 14.22 -0.91
C ALA A 34 -19.40 13.55 -2.28
N HIS A 35 -18.97 12.28 -2.38
CA HIS A 35 -18.90 11.50 -3.60
C HIS A 35 -19.49 10.10 -3.37
N PRO A 36 -20.83 9.94 -3.30
CA PRO A 36 -21.47 8.65 -3.03
C PRO A 36 -21.14 7.56 -4.06
N GLY A 37 -20.76 7.94 -5.28
CA GLY A 37 -20.31 7.04 -6.35
C GLY A 37 -18.79 6.86 -6.42
N LEU A 38 -18.06 7.00 -5.32
CA LEU A 38 -16.60 6.79 -5.31
C LEU A 38 -16.27 5.32 -5.59
N ASP A 39 -15.68 5.03 -6.75
CA ASP A 39 -15.35 3.67 -7.16
C ASP A 39 -14.07 3.12 -6.51
N TYR A 40 -13.05 3.97 -6.37
CA TYR A 40 -11.70 3.58 -5.94
C TYR A 40 -11.10 4.57 -4.93
N ALA A 41 -10.27 4.05 -4.03
CA ALA A 41 -9.43 4.85 -3.15
C ALA A 41 -7.99 4.31 -3.15
N PHE A 42 -7.01 5.19 -3.35
CA PHE A 42 -5.61 4.90 -3.05
C PHE A 42 -5.28 5.43 -1.66
N VAL A 43 -4.74 4.58 -0.78
CA VAL A 43 -4.43 4.93 0.61
C VAL A 43 -2.99 4.57 0.93
N ALA A 44 -2.20 5.56 1.32
CA ALA A 44 -0.74 5.47 1.31
C ALA A 44 -0.09 4.51 2.33
N ASN A 45 -0.86 3.90 3.24
CA ASN A 45 -0.44 2.75 4.05
C ASN A 45 -1.68 1.93 4.48
N GLU A 46 -1.44 0.72 4.99
CA GLU A 46 -2.53 -0.21 5.32
C GLU A 46 -3.32 0.18 6.58
N GLU A 47 -2.68 0.81 7.58
CA GLU A 47 -3.36 1.24 8.81
C GLU A 47 -4.45 2.27 8.50
N MET A 48 -4.10 3.27 7.68
CA MET A 48 -5.06 4.24 7.14
C MET A 48 -6.09 3.56 6.23
N ALA A 49 -5.69 2.54 5.45
CA ALA A 49 -6.59 1.83 4.55
C ALA A 49 -7.67 1.07 5.32
N PHE A 50 -7.33 0.41 6.43
CA PHE A 50 -8.29 -0.23 7.31
C PHE A 50 -9.23 0.78 7.95
N ALA A 51 -8.72 1.94 8.35
CA ALA A 51 -9.54 3.01 8.90
C ALA A 51 -10.50 3.62 7.86
N ALA A 52 -10.04 3.80 6.62
CA ALA A 52 -10.87 4.24 5.49
C ALA A 52 -11.94 3.19 5.13
N ARG A 53 -11.58 1.90 5.12
CA ARG A 53 -12.50 0.78 4.89
C ARG A 53 -13.68 0.83 5.87
N LYS A 54 -13.42 1.03 7.17
CA LYS A 54 -14.47 1.19 8.19
C LYS A 54 -15.43 2.34 7.86
N ALA A 55 -14.92 3.49 7.40
CA ALA A 55 -15.75 4.64 7.04
C ALA A 55 -16.63 4.35 5.81
N PHE A 56 -16.10 3.68 4.79
CA PHE A 56 -16.85 3.28 3.61
C PHE A 56 -17.91 2.22 3.93
N ASP A 57 -17.58 1.25 4.79
CA ASP A 57 -18.52 0.22 5.24
C ASP A 57 -19.68 0.82 6.03
N ALA A 58 -19.39 1.77 6.92
CA ALA A 58 -20.42 2.52 7.66
C ALA A 58 -21.34 3.35 6.74
N ALA A 59 -20.87 3.72 5.55
CA ALA A 59 -21.66 4.38 4.53
C ALA A 59 -22.37 3.40 3.56
N GLY A 60 -22.21 2.09 3.74
CA GLY A 60 -22.72 1.07 2.81
C GLY A 60 -22.07 1.11 1.43
N ALA A 61 -20.88 1.71 1.31
CA ALA A 61 -20.22 1.97 0.04
C ALA A 61 -19.16 0.91 -0.30
N HIS A 62 -19.27 0.33 -1.49
CA HIS A 62 -18.31 -0.65 -1.99
C HIS A 62 -17.16 0.04 -2.79
N VAL A 63 -16.32 0.79 -2.08
CA VAL A 63 -15.11 1.42 -2.64
C VAL A 63 -13.98 0.41 -2.75
N ARG A 64 -13.32 0.25 -3.91
CA ARG A 64 -12.13 -0.60 -4.02
C ARG A 64 -10.88 0.12 -3.52
N ILE A 65 -10.16 -0.48 -2.58
CA ILE A 65 -9.00 0.16 -1.96
C ILE A 65 -7.69 -0.45 -2.49
N VAL A 66 -6.78 0.41 -2.94
CA VAL A 66 -5.38 0.07 -3.21
C VAL A 66 -4.53 0.70 -2.11
N THR A 67 -3.62 -0.08 -1.50
CA THR A 67 -2.76 0.40 -0.41
C THR A 67 -1.28 0.08 -0.62
N VAL A 68 -0.46 0.30 0.40
CA VAL A 68 1.00 0.12 0.41
C VAL A 68 1.39 -0.61 1.70
N ASN A 69 2.46 -1.41 1.63
CA ASN A 69 3.14 -2.19 2.68
C ASN A 69 3.10 -3.69 2.39
N GLY A 70 1.93 -4.30 2.55
CA GLY A 70 1.76 -5.74 2.36
C GLY A 70 2.11 -6.56 3.60
N THR A 71 1.68 -6.11 4.78
CA THR A 71 1.70 -6.96 5.99
C THR A 71 0.78 -8.16 5.82
N ASP A 72 0.95 -9.16 6.69
CA ASP A 72 0.05 -10.32 6.77
C ASP A 72 -1.43 -9.92 6.90
N GLU A 73 -1.72 -8.82 7.62
CA GLU A 73 -3.08 -8.30 7.76
C GLU A 73 -3.62 -7.76 6.43
N ALA A 74 -2.81 -7.00 5.69
CA ALA A 74 -3.18 -6.54 4.36
C ALA A 74 -3.34 -7.71 3.37
N LEU A 75 -2.49 -8.74 3.45
CA LEU A 75 -2.62 -9.95 2.62
C LEU A 75 -3.91 -10.73 2.94
N ALA A 76 -4.30 -10.80 4.22
CA ALA A 76 -5.59 -11.36 4.61
C ALA A 76 -6.76 -10.52 4.05
N ALA A 77 -6.64 -9.19 4.10
CA ALA A 77 -7.63 -8.26 3.56
C ALA A 77 -7.77 -8.32 2.03
N LEU A 78 -6.73 -8.75 1.29
CA LEU A 78 -6.85 -9.07 -0.14
C LEU A 78 -7.67 -10.34 -0.37
N LYS A 79 -7.46 -11.37 0.45
CA LYS A 79 -8.14 -12.67 0.30
C LYS A 79 -9.65 -12.56 0.53
N ASP A 80 -10.05 -11.77 1.54
CA ASP A 80 -11.46 -11.54 1.89
C ASP A 80 -12.11 -10.37 1.14
N GLY A 81 -11.36 -9.64 0.30
CA GLY A 81 -11.88 -8.60 -0.59
C GLY A 81 -12.06 -7.23 0.05
N ARG A 82 -11.58 -7.00 1.28
CA ARG A 82 -11.54 -5.66 1.89
C ARG A 82 -10.62 -4.71 1.14
N PHE A 83 -9.52 -5.22 0.60
CA PHE A 83 -8.58 -4.50 -0.27
C PHE A 83 -8.53 -5.15 -1.67
N ALA A 84 -8.32 -4.33 -2.70
CA ALA A 84 -8.17 -4.79 -4.08
C ALA A 84 -6.71 -5.12 -4.42
N ALA A 85 -5.77 -4.31 -3.92
CA ALA A 85 -4.34 -4.52 -4.11
C ALA A 85 -3.52 -3.84 -3.01
N THR A 86 -2.28 -4.28 -2.83
CA THR A 86 -1.25 -3.56 -2.08
C THR A 86 0.05 -3.50 -2.87
N VAL A 87 0.72 -2.36 -2.86
CA VAL A 87 2.11 -2.26 -3.31
C VAL A 87 2.99 -2.71 -2.15
N SER A 88 3.49 -3.93 -2.23
CA SER A 88 4.31 -4.50 -1.18
C SER A 88 5.77 -4.05 -1.30
N ASN A 89 6.32 -3.63 -0.17
CA ASN A 89 7.74 -3.40 0.06
C ASN A 89 8.23 -4.35 1.15
N SER A 90 9.51 -4.70 1.13
CA SER A 90 10.08 -5.65 2.09
C SER A 90 11.25 -5.04 2.83
N ALA A 91 11.10 -4.89 4.15
CA ALA A 91 12.23 -4.49 4.99
C ALA A 91 13.35 -5.53 4.98
N ALA A 92 13.02 -6.81 4.76
CA ALA A 92 13.99 -7.88 4.62
C ALA A 92 14.82 -7.73 3.33
N ASP A 93 14.18 -7.50 2.19
CA ASP A 93 14.87 -7.26 0.91
C ASP A 93 15.75 -6.01 1.00
N THR A 94 15.24 -4.92 1.61
CA THR A 94 16.02 -3.71 1.87
C THR A 94 17.25 -3.97 2.74
N GLY A 95 17.09 -4.71 3.84
CA GLY A 95 18.19 -5.05 4.74
C GLY A 95 19.24 -5.92 4.06
N ALA A 96 18.82 -6.94 3.31
CA ALA A 96 19.72 -7.80 2.56
C ALA A 96 20.50 -7.01 1.48
N LEU A 97 19.84 -6.11 0.75
CA LEU A 97 20.46 -5.25 -0.23
C LEU A 97 21.50 -4.32 0.41
N ALA A 98 21.17 -3.71 1.54
CA ALA A 98 22.10 -2.85 2.29
C ALA A 98 23.36 -3.60 2.72
N VAL A 99 23.21 -4.79 3.32
CA VAL A 99 24.35 -5.62 3.74
C VAL A 99 25.20 -6.05 2.55
N LYS A 100 24.56 -6.47 1.44
CA LYS A 100 25.26 -6.82 0.20
C LYS A 100 26.12 -5.66 -0.31
N ASN A 101 25.54 -4.46 -0.38
CA ASN A 101 26.26 -3.28 -0.87
C ASN A 101 27.43 -2.89 0.04
N VAL A 102 27.27 -3.00 1.37
CA VAL A 102 28.37 -2.79 2.33
C VAL A 102 29.52 -3.78 2.09
N ILE A 103 29.21 -5.08 1.92
CA ILE A 103 30.23 -6.10 1.66
C ILE A 103 30.97 -5.83 0.34
N SER A 104 30.26 -5.47 -0.73
CA SER A 104 30.87 -5.12 -2.01
C SER A 104 31.80 -3.91 -1.90
N LEU A 105 31.38 -2.86 -1.19
CA LEU A 105 32.23 -1.70 -0.91
C LEU A 105 33.49 -2.06 -0.12
N MET A 106 33.37 -2.93 0.90
CA MET A 106 34.52 -3.43 1.66
C MET A 106 35.51 -4.25 0.81
N ARG A 107 35.05 -4.82 -0.31
CA ARG A 107 35.87 -5.53 -1.29
C ARG A 107 36.40 -4.63 -2.41
N HIS A 108 36.18 -3.32 -2.32
CA HIS A 108 36.51 -2.35 -3.37
C HIS A 108 35.83 -2.63 -4.72
N GLU A 109 34.68 -3.32 -4.69
CA GLU A 109 33.83 -3.51 -5.86
C GLU A 109 33.04 -2.22 -6.15
N LYS A 110 32.58 -2.06 -7.40
CA LYS A 110 31.70 -0.94 -7.77
C LYS A 110 30.26 -1.24 -7.33
N THR A 111 29.62 -0.26 -6.70
CA THR A 111 28.18 -0.26 -6.38
C THR A 111 27.53 1.02 -6.91
N GLU A 112 26.23 0.94 -7.20
CA GLU A 112 25.44 2.13 -7.53
C GLU A 112 25.30 3.06 -6.31
N GLN A 113 25.21 4.38 -6.55
CA GLN A 113 24.93 5.33 -5.46
C GLN A 113 23.47 5.25 -4.98
N ILE A 114 22.56 4.89 -5.89
CA ILE A 114 21.15 4.68 -5.61
C ILE A 114 20.81 3.27 -6.11
N ASP A 115 20.43 2.40 -5.18
CA ASP A 115 20.00 1.04 -5.49
C ASP A 115 18.52 0.88 -5.12
N HIS A 116 17.81 0.02 -5.85
CA HIS A 116 16.37 -0.09 -5.77
C HIS A 116 15.95 -1.49 -5.30
N THR A 117 15.23 -1.51 -4.19
CA THR A 117 14.55 -2.73 -3.74
C THR A 117 13.36 -3.03 -4.65
N PRO A 118 13.11 -4.31 -4.98
CA PRO A 118 11.94 -4.67 -5.77
C PRO A 118 10.66 -4.37 -4.97
N ILE A 119 9.80 -3.52 -5.51
CA ILE A 119 8.41 -3.39 -5.06
C ILE A 119 7.52 -4.28 -5.92
N ARG A 120 6.48 -4.87 -5.32
CA ARG A 120 5.57 -5.78 -6.04
C ARG A 120 4.12 -5.36 -5.86
N LEU A 121 3.37 -5.32 -6.95
CA LEU A 121 1.91 -5.21 -6.88
C LEU A 121 1.35 -6.57 -6.48
N ILE A 122 0.74 -6.63 -5.31
CA ILE A 122 0.13 -7.83 -4.77
C ILE A 122 -1.39 -7.67 -4.80
N THR A 123 -2.06 -8.66 -5.37
CA THR A 123 -3.51 -8.81 -5.46
C THR A 123 -3.92 -10.14 -4.83
N LYS A 124 -5.21 -10.47 -4.87
CA LYS A 124 -5.69 -11.77 -4.38
C LYS A 124 -5.04 -12.94 -5.13
N GLU A 125 -4.75 -12.77 -6.41
CA GLU A 125 -4.26 -13.81 -7.32
C GLU A 125 -2.80 -14.21 -7.08
N ASN A 126 -1.98 -13.32 -6.49
CA ASN A 126 -0.55 -13.56 -6.27
C ASN A 126 -0.12 -13.29 -4.82
N ALA A 127 -1.06 -13.33 -3.88
CA ALA A 127 -0.83 -13.03 -2.46
C ALA A 127 0.23 -13.93 -1.81
N ASP A 128 0.46 -15.12 -2.35
CA ASP A 128 1.49 -16.08 -1.95
C ASP A 128 2.91 -15.69 -2.41
N THR A 129 3.03 -14.78 -3.38
CA THR A 129 4.30 -14.24 -3.89
C THR A 129 4.76 -12.97 -3.16
N ALA A 130 3.94 -12.48 -2.24
CA ALA A 130 4.25 -11.29 -1.47
C ALA A 130 5.57 -11.48 -0.70
N PRO A 131 6.52 -10.54 -0.80
CA PRO A 131 7.70 -10.62 0.02
C PRO A 131 7.32 -10.43 1.49
N LEU A 132 8.16 -10.94 2.40
CA LEU A 132 7.99 -10.69 3.82
C LEU A 132 8.12 -9.20 4.10
N TYR A 133 7.07 -8.57 4.61
CA TYR A 133 7.11 -7.16 5.00
C TYR A 133 8.15 -6.93 6.11
N CYS A 134 8.02 -7.68 7.20
CA CYS A 134 9.01 -7.78 8.27
C CYS A 134 9.42 -9.25 8.47
N PRO A 135 10.72 -9.57 8.60
CA PRO A 135 11.15 -10.91 8.92
C PRO A 135 10.58 -11.31 10.30
N SER A 136 9.97 -12.49 10.39
CA SER A 136 9.49 -13.03 11.66
C SER A 136 10.64 -13.13 12.65
N ARG A 137 10.44 -12.70 13.91
CA ARG A 137 11.38 -13.01 15.00
C ARG A 137 11.43 -14.53 15.17
N ARG A 138 12.42 -15.18 14.58
CA ARG A 138 12.82 -16.54 14.94
C ARG A 138 14.04 -16.45 15.84
#